data_AF-A0A2J6MZ96-F1
#
_entry.id   AF-A0A2J6MZ96-F1
#
_cell.length_a   1.000
_cell.length_b   1.000
_cell.length_c   1.000
_cell.angle_alpha   90.00
_cell.angle_beta   90.00
_cell.angle_gamma   90.00
#
_symmetry.space_group_name_H-M   'P 1'
#
loop_
_entity.id
_entity.type
_entity.pdbx_description
1 polymer ?
#
loop_
_entity_poly.entity_id
_entity_poly.type
_entity_poly.pdbx_seq_one_letter_code
_entity_poly.pdbx_strand_id
1 'polypeptide(L)'
;MCVETTIAQQGELVVEISRKKLREEVLERVKYVKTCVLARELCLLVRSNRAVLETKDVSEICLYISNLCREEGCTEPSELCRKAAEAVGAGDEAKYLELCAQSCMKCGEARRPTPKKATYVT
;
A
#
# COMPACT_ATOMS: atom_id res chain seq x y z
N MET A 1 50.68 1.23 20.56
CA MET A 1 49.39 0.63 20.98
C MET A 1 48.17 1.54 20.73
N CYS A 2 48.23 2.58 19.88
CA CYS A 2 47.12 3.56 19.78
C CYS A 2 46.44 3.66 18.40
N VAL A 3 47.04 3.15 17.31
CA VAL A 3 46.49 3.35 15.95
C VAL A 3 45.54 2.22 15.56
N GLU A 4 45.92 0.96 15.82
CA GLU A 4 45.10 -0.22 15.47
C GLU A 4 43.78 -0.26 16.24
N THR A 5 43.78 0.11 17.52
CA THR A 5 42.57 0.20 18.35
C THR A 5 41.59 1.26 17.86
N THR A 6 42.11 2.38 17.34
CA THR A 6 41.29 3.49 16.83
C THR A 6 40.63 3.12 15.48
N ILE A 7 41.33 2.39 14.62
CA ILE A 7 40.79 1.91 13.33
C ILE A 7 39.71 0.83 13.57
N ALA A 8 39.92 -0.09 14.51
CA ALA A 8 38.93 -1.11 14.86
C ALA A 8 37.63 -0.47 15.41
N GLN A 9 37.76 0.53 16.29
CA GLN A 9 36.62 1.28 16.85
C GLN A 9 35.87 2.10 15.79
N GLN A 10 36.56 2.68 14.81
CA GLN A 10 35.92 3.36 13.68
C GLN A 10 35.17 2.39 12.75
N GLY A 11 35.72 1.20 12.50
CA GLY A 11 35.06 0.16 11.69
C GLY A 11 33.77 -0.35 12.32
N GLU A 12 33.74 -0.55 13.64
CA GLU A 12 32.57 -1.03 14.39
C GLU A 12 31.42 -0.02 14.37
N LEU A 13 31.72 1.28 14.52
CA LEU A 13 30.74 2.37 14.43
C LEU A 13 30.09 2.47 13.04
N VAL A 14 30.87 2.32 11.96
CA VAL A 14 30.37 2.39 10.57
C VAL A 14 29.42 1.23 10.27
N VAL A 15 29.73 0.02 10.76
CA VAL A 15 28.85 -1.14 10.62
C VAL A 15 27.54 -0.94 11.40
N GLU A 16 27.61 -0.39 12.61
CA GLU A 16 26.42 -0.11 13.42
C GLU A 16 25.50 0.95 12.77
N ILE A 17 26.08 2.02 12.20
CA ILE A 17 25.33 3.04 11.45
C ILE A 17 24.69 2.43 10.20
N SER A 18 25.43 1.59 9.47
CA SER A 18 24.91 0.89 8.28
C SER A 18 23.75 -0.04 8.62
N ARG A 19 23.84 -0.77 9.75
CA ARG A 19 22.76 -1.62 10.26
C ARG A 19 21.52 -0.83 10.66
N LYS A 20 21.68 0.32 11.32
CA LYS A 20 20.54 1.19 11.71
C LYS A 20 19.81 1.72 10.48
N LYS A 21 20.55 2.22 9.48
CA LYS A 21 19.97 2.67 8.20
C LYS A 21 19.23 1.55 7.48
N LEU A 22 19.85 0.38 7.33
CA LEU A 22 19.20 -0.77 6.70
C LEU A 22 17.93 -1.19 7.44
N ARG A 23 17.92 -1.13 8.78
CA ARG A 23 16.72 -1.42 9.57
C ARG A 23 15.60 -0.42 9.26
N GLU A 24 15.90 0.87 9.18
CA GLU A 24 14.92 1.90 8.84
C GLU A 24 14.34 1.68 7.44
N GLU A 25 15.19 1.43 6.44
CA GLU A 25 14.76 1.11 5.07
C GLU A 25 13.86 -0.12 5.01
N VAL A 26 14.20 -1.19 5.75
CA VAL A 26 13.37 -2.40 5.83
C VAL A 26 12.04 -2.10 6.50
N LEU A 27 12.01 -1.35 7.60
CA LEU A 27 10.77 -1.02 8.29
C LEU A 27 9.85 -0.14 7.43
N GLU A 28 10.40 0.85 6.74
CA GLU A 28 9.65 1.67 5.77
C GLU A 28 9.09 0.80 4.64
N ARG A 29 9.89 -0.15 4.11
CA ARG A 29 9.41 -1.07 3.08
C ARG A 29 8.30 -1.98 3.58
N VAL A 30 8.41 -2.51 4.80
CA VAL A 30 7.38 -3.34 5.44
C VAL A 30 6.10 -2.56 5.62
N LYS A 31 6.19 -1.30 6.09
CA LYS A 31 5.05 -0.40 6.25
C LYS A 31 4.33 -0.23 4.91
N TYR A 32 5.07 0.19 3.88
CA TYR A 32 4.57 0.37 2.53
C TYR A 32 3.92 -0.90 1.91
N VAL A 33 4.46 -2.10 2.19
CA VAL A 33 3.86 -3.35 1.73
C VAL A 33 2.53 -3.63 2.44
N LYS A 34 2.48 -3.43 3.76
CA LYS A 34 1.27 -3.65 4.57
C LYS A 34 0.17 -2.63 4.28
N THR A 35 0.51 -1.51 3.64
CA THR A 35 -0.44 -0.45 3.31
C THR A 35 -0.65 -0.33 1.80
N CYS A 36 0.20 0.40 1.08
CA CYS A 36 0.02 0.75 -0.33
C CYS A 36 -0.14 -0.48 -1.23
N VAL A 37 0.73 -1.49 -1.07
CA VAL A 37 0.69 -2.71 -1.90
C VAL A 37 -0.56 -3.53 -1.57
N LEU A 38 -0.86 -3.73 -0.29
CA LEU A 38 -2.05 -4.45 0.15
C LEU A 38 -3.35 -3.76 -0.34
N ALA A 39 -3.44 -2.44 -0.14
CA ALA A 39 -4.57 -1.63 -0.59
C ALA A 39 -4.79 -1.77 -2.10
N ARG A 40 -3.70 -1.80 -2.89
CA ARG A 40 -3.78 -1.95 -4.33
C ARG A 40 -4.24 -3.35 -4.75
N GLU A 41 -3.72 -4.40 -4.11
CA GLU A 41 -4.11 -5.77 -4.41
C GLU A 41 -5.60 -5.99 -4.11
N LEU A 42 -6.07 -5.52 -2.95
CA LEU A 42 -7.49 -5.56 -2.59
C LEU A 42 -8.35 -4.76 -3.58
N CYS A 43 -7.91 -3.57 -3.98
CA CYS A 43 -8.60 -2.76 -4.97
C CYS A 43 -8.75 -3.50 -6.32
N LEU A 44 -7.69 -4.19 -6.77
CA LEU A 44 -7.73 -4.97 -8.00
C LEU A 44 -8.68 -6.17 -7.89
N LEU A 45 -8.66 -6.89 -6.76
CA LEU A 45 -9.58 -8.00 -6.50
C LEU A 45 -11.03 -7.54 -6.55
N VAL A 46 -11.38 -6.47 -5.84
CA VAL A 46 -12.75 -5.92 -5.84
C VAL A 46 -13.18 -5.49 -7.23
N ARG A 47 -12.34 -4.72 -7.94
CA ARG A 47 -12.71 -4.16 -9.26
C ARG A 47 -12.85 -5.22 -10.34
N SER A 48 -12.02 -6.26 -10.29
CA SER A 48 -12.00 -7.33 -11.31
C SER A 48 -13.10 -8.38 -11.06
N ASN A 49 -13.60 -8.48 -9.83
CA ASN A 49 -14.57 -9.50 -9.43
C ASN A 49 -15.91 -8.91 -8.96
N ARG A 50 -16.19 -7.63 -9.23
CA ARG A 50 -17.42 -6.96 -8.75
C ARG A 50 -18.71 -7.72 -9.07
N ALA A 51 -18.73 -8.42 -10.21
CA ALA A 51 -19.91 -9.14 -10.69
C ALA A 51 -20.29 -10.36 -9.83
N VAL A 52 -19.40 -10.80 -8.94
CA VAL A 52 -19.63 -11.95 -8.05
C VAL A 52 -19.61 -11.58 -6.56
N LEU A 53 -19.51 -10.28 -6.24
CA LEU A 53 -19.49 -9.77 -4.87
C LEU A 53 -20.82 -9.12 -4.53
N GLU A 54 -21.25 -9.26 -3.28
CA GLU A 54 -22.40 -8.51 -2.76
C GLU A 54 -22.01 -7.05 -2.53
N THR A 55 -22.98 -6.14 -2.59
CA THR A 55 -22.73 -4.70 -2.35
C THR A 55 -22.08 -4.44 -1.00
N LYS A 56 -22.44 -5.25 0.01
CA LYS A 56 -21.85 -5.21 1.35
C LYS A 56 -20.36 -5.55 1.33
N ASP A 57 -19.96 -6.59 0.59
CA ASP A 57 -18.55 -6.99 0.47
C ASP A 57 -17.73 -5.86 -0.15
N VAL A 58 -18.25 -5.27 -1.24
CA VAL A 58 -17.60 -4.15 -1.93
C VAL A 58 -17.47 -2.94 -1.00
N SER A 59 -18.53 -2.59 -0.27
CA SER A 59 -18.53 -1.49 0.70
C SER A 59 -17.47 -1.68 1.79
N GLU A 60 -17.47 -2.84 2.46
CA GLU A 60 -16.55 -3.13 3.56
C GLU A 60 -15.10 -3.14 3.10
N ILE A 61 -14.80 -3.75 1.95
CA ILE A 61 -13.44 -3.81 1.42
C ILE A 61 -12.99 -2.41 0.95
N CYS A 62 -13.83 -1.63 0.26
CA CYS A 62 -13.48 -0.27 -0.15
C CYS A 62 -13.25 0.67 1.05
N LEU A 63 -13.98 0.48 2.14
CA LEU A 63 -13.75 1.22 3.39
C LEU A 63 -12.43 0.80 4.05
N TYR A 64 -12.10 -0.49 4.05
CA TYR A 64 -10.81 -0.97 4.55
C TYR A 64 -9.64 -0.40 3.73
N ILE A 65 -9.75 -0.38 2.40
CA ILE A 65 -8.77 0.25 1.50
C ILE A 65 -8.62 1.74 1.81
N SER A 66 -9.73 2.45 2.07
CA SER A 66 -9.70 3.87 2.46
C SER A 66 -8.84 4.08 3.71
N ASN A 67 -9.02 3.25 4.75
CA ASN A 67 -8.22 3.33 5.97
C ASN A 67 -6.73 3.08 5.71
N LEU A 68 -6.37 2.06 4.91
CA LEU A 68 -4.98 1.81 4.52
C LEU A 68 -4.36 3.00 3.78
N CYS A 69 -5.10 3.63 2.86
CA CYS A 69 -4.63 4.83 2.17
C CYS A 69 -4.41 6.00 3.14
N ARG A 70 -5.29 6.17 4.14
CA ARG A 70 -5.17 7.22 5.14
C ARG A 70 -3.93 7.04 6.03
N GLU A 71 -3.60 5.81 6.40
CA GLU A 71 -2.40 5.49 7.21
C GLU A 71 -1.08 5.89 6.51
N GLU A 72 -1.07 5.93 5.18
CA GLU A 72 0.07 6.41 4.38
C GLU A 72 -0.08 7.85 3.88
N GLY A 73 -1.03 8.61 4.43
CA GLY A 73 -1.22 10.01 4.06
C GLY A 73 -1.74 10.24 2.64
N CYS A 74 -2.31 9.21 2.00
CA CYS A 74 -2.97 9.33 0.70
C CYS A 74 -4.40 9.89 0.86
N THR A 75 -4.51 11.15 1.29
CA THR A 75 -5.79 11.77 1.70
C THR A 75 -6.82 11.79 0.57
N GLU A 76 -6.46 12.23 -0.64
CA GLU A 76 -7.40 12.31 -1.76
C GLU A 76 -7.92 10.92 -2.19
N PRO A 77 -7.07 9.90 -2.48
CA PRO A 77 -7.54 8.54 -2.73
C PRO A 77 -8.36 7.94 -1.58
N SER A 78 -7.95 8.19 -0.33
CA SER A 78 -8.66 7.72 0.86
C SER A 78 -10.11 8.22 0.89
N GLU A 79 -10.32 9.52 0.68
CA GLU A 79 -11.66 10.11 0.69
C GLU A 79 -12.52 9.63 -0.48
N LEU A 80 -11.93 9.46 -1.67
CA LEU A 80 -12.65 8.90 -2.82
C LEU A 80 -13.06 7.45 -2.57
N CYS A 81 -12.19 6.61 -2.01
CA CYS A 81 -12.51 5.23 -1.62
C CYS A 81 -13.62 5.17 -0.56
N ARG A 82 -13.60 6.05 0.43
CA ARG A 82 -14.64 6.15 1.46
C ARG A 82 -16.00 6.48 0.84
N LYS A 83 -16.05 7.52 0.01
CA LYS A 83 -17.29 7.92 -0.67
C LYS A 83 -17.79 6.83 -1.63
N ALA A 84 -16.88 6.10 -2.27
CA ALA A 84 -17.23 4.97 -3.13
C ALA A 84 -17.87 3.83 -2.31
N ALA A 85 -17.31 3.50 -1.13
CA ALA A 85 -17.88 2.53 -0.20
C ALA A 85 -19.30 2.93 0.25
N GLU A 86 -19.48 4.21 0.60
CA GLU A 86 -20.81 4.75 0.96
C GLU A 86 -21.81 4.66 -0.20
N ALA A 87 -21.39 5.00 -1.42
CA ALA A 87 -22.26 4.96 -2.60
C ALA A 87 -22.73 3.53 -2.92
N VAL A 88 -21.81 2.55 -2.93
CA VAL A 88 -22.19 1.15 -3.19
C VAL A 88 -23.06 0.57 -2.07
N GLY A 89 -22.79 0.93 -0.81
CA GLY A 89 -23.64 0.54 0.33
C GLY A 89 -25.06 1.13 0.28
N ALA A 90 -25.22 2.29 -0.37
CA ALA A 90 -26.52 2.93 -0.62
C ALA A 90 -27.21 2.43 -1.90
N GLY A 91 -26.60 1.52 -2.66
CA GLY A 91 -27.13 1.01 -3.94
C GLY A 91 -26.93 1.95 -5.13
N ASP A 92 -26.13 3.00 -4.99
CA ASP A 92 -25.80 3.94 -6.08
C ASP A 92 -24.57 3.46 -6.86
N GLU A 93 -24.78 2.46 -7.72
CA GLU A 93 -23.70 1.83 -8.50
C GLU A 93 -23.01 2.84 -9.44
N ALA A 94 -23.77 3.74 -10.07
CA ALA A 94 -23.22 4.72 -11.01
C ALA A 94 -22.20 5.64 -10.32
N LYS A 95 -22.58 6.18 -9.15
CA LYS A 95 -21.69 7.03 -8.34
C LYS A 95 -20.50 6.25 -7.78
N TYR A 96 -20.70 5.00 -7.37
CA TYR A 96 -19.60 4.12 -6.97
C TYR A 96 -18.57 3.98 -8.09
N LEU A 97 -19.00 3.65 -9.31
CA LEU A 97 -18.10 3.44 -10.45
C LEU A 97 -17.32 4.71 -10.79
N GLU A 98 -17.95 5.88 -10.74
CA GLU A 98 -17.30 7.18 -10.94
C GLU A 98 -16.20 7.44 -9.90
N LEU A 99 -16.55 7.36 -8.62
CA LEU A 99 -15.61 7.61 -7.51
C LEU A 99 -14.47 6.59 -7.47
N CYS A 100 -14.77 5.33 -7.73
CA CYS A 100 -13.79 4.24 -7.79
C CYS A 100 -12.77 4.47 -8.91
N ALA A 101 -13.23 4.91 -10.09
CA ALA A 101 -12.35 5.27 -11.20
C ALA A 101 -11.45 6.46 -10.85
N GLN A 102 -12.00 7.52 -10.26
CA GLN A 102 -11.24 8.69 -9.81
C GLN A 102 -10.15 8.31 -8.79
N SER A 103 -10.50 7.52 -7.77
CA SER A 103 -9.53 7.06 -6.76
C SER A 103 -8.38 6.27 -7.41
N CYS A 104 -8.70 5.35 -8.33
CA CYS A 104 -7.69 4.56 -9.03
C CYS A 104 -6.71 5.41 -9.83
N MET A 105 -7.16 6.50 -10.47
CA MET A 105 -6.26 7.40 -11.21
C MET A 105 -5.32 8.18 -10.30
N LYS A 106 -5.71 8.41 -9.04
CA LYS A 106 -4.93 9.14 -8.03
C LYS A 106 -4.05 8.24 -7.15
N CYS A 107 -4.22 6.92 -7.21
CA CYS A 107 -3.38 5.96 -6.50
C CYS A 107 -2.00 5.82 -7.18
N GLY A 108 -0.92 6.10 -6.45
CA GLY A 108 0.45 5.93 -6.95
C GLY A 108 0.79 4.49 -7.35
N GLU A 109 0.26 3.51 -6.61
CA GLU A 109 0.41 2.09 -6.92
C GLU A 109 -0.31 1.64 -8.17
N ALA A 110 -1.39 2.34 -8.55
CA ALA A 110 -2.08 2.03 -9.80
C ALA A 110 -1.24 2.31 -11.04
N ARG A 111 -0.23 3.18 -10.91
CA ARG A 111 0.70 3.56 -11.99
C ARG A 111 1.99 2.76 -12.00
N ARG A 112 2.25 1.96 -10.96
CA ARG A 112 3.46 1.13 -10.93
C ARG A 112 3.33 0.01 -11.98
N PRO A 113 4.39 -0.26 -12.76
CA PRO A 113 4.42 -1.44 -13.63
C PRO A 113 4.21 -2.67 -12.76
N THR A 114 3.34 -3.58 -13.20
CA THR A 114 3.19 -4.88 -12.55
C THR A 114 4.56 -5.56 -12.60
N PRO A 115 5.19 -5.91 -11.47
CA PRO A 115 6.40 -6.71 -11.51
C PRO A 115 6.06 -8.01 -12.26
N LYS A 116 6.86 -8.34 -13.28
CA LYS A 116 6.72 -9.62 -13.99
C LYS A 116 6.70 -10.70 -12.91
N LYS A 117 5.62 -11.50 -12.87
CA LYS A 117 5.45 -12.55 -11.86
C LYS A 117 6.78 -13.30 -11.75
N ALA A 118 7.44 -13.20 -10.60
CA ALA A 118 8.49 -14.15 -10.29
C ALA A 118 7.77 -15.48 -10.20
N THR A 119 7.99 -16.35 -11.18
CA THR A 119 7.67 -17.76 -11.05
C THR A 119 8.45 -18.21 -9.82
N TYR A 120 7.78 -18.29 -8.67
CA TYR A 120 8.27 -19.13 -7.61
C TYR A 120 8.30 -20.52 -8.25
N VAL A 121 9.51 -20.96 -8.58
CA VAL A 121 9.76 -22.33 -9.04
C VAL A 121 9.36 -23.21 -7.87
N THR A 122 8.18 -23.82 -7.99
CA THR A 122 7.80 -25.01 -7.22
C THR A 122 8.67 -26.18 -7.61
#